data_AF-K0IF14-F1
#
_entry.id   AF-K0IF14-F1
#
_cell.length_a   1.000
_cell.length_b   1.000
_cell.length_c   1.000
_cell.angle_alpha   90.00
_cell.angle_beta   90.00
_cell.angle_gamma   90.00
#
_symmetry.space_group_name_H-M   'P 1'
#
loop_
_entity.id
_entity.type
_entity.pdbx_description
1 polymer ?
#
loop_
_entity_poly.entity_id
_entity_poly.type
_entity_poly.pdbx_seq_one_letter_code
_entity_poly.pdbx_strand_id
1 'polypeptide(L)'
;MISTYPWKDGARFFIPGILLLVAAIADIPASVQQEQGYSSESLFMAVFPNGDALVEYDVSINNPLAQEIRIKLFGGAHINDLIVADYEDQLVDYDIGSSPNEIVLDTPGVENIRISYSTPDLANRIQGIWTFALNATTAFSVRLPPDSVLVDYEPIPAAIKIVPTNQPLLTFDEPGEIRVSYAIGVLGTEDQANIAIQLANVAIRETEEGHPGIILTGAKDLLQRAIVARDDGKFAEAESLAGRANDAAVTTGRAYEDAQSAIAAADTQIDQAASEGRDIVSARQLLEQANDEFAGGNYTAAASSAQNAIKAIGARPPDPQVPVAAIVAGAVAAAGGVGALVFLKMRKPTLLTPQQQKRDPPKVSNNNSRTTAIIRPPEVKEAEEEKGGKKPAGGVVGEPLEEEVSSAPVVEPGAIPDSQNDRSVLGRIVGRILEEKPHLRPEDQQVLKFLAEKEGAAFESEIRSKFQLPKTTIWRLVKRLEREELVEIRKAGGQNLIKLKFEDRMPSSSS
;
A
#
# COMPACT_ATOMS: atom_id res chain seq x y z
N MET A 1 46.55 -49.49 18.93
CA MET A 1 47.92 -49.06 19.27
C MET A 1 47.99 -47.55 19.12
N ILE A 2 48.55 -46.84 20.11
CA ILE A 2 49.11 -45.46 20.05
C ILE A 2 48.07 -44.34 19.70
N SER A 3 47.58 -43.54 20.66
CA SER A 3 48.15 -42.27 21.21
C SER A 3 47.97 -41.06 20.25
N THR A 4 47.58 -39.82 20.62
CA THR A 4 47.29 -39.18 21.93
C THR A 4 46.48 -37.86 21.76
N TYR A 5 45.90 -37.37 22.87
CA TYR A 5 45.31 -36.03 23.13
C TYR A 5 46.29 -34.85 22.86
N PRO A 6 45.85 -33.55 22.70
CA PRO A 6 45.26 -32.77 23.82
C PRO A 6 44.19 -31.69 23.53
N TRP A 7 43.56 -31.26 24.64
CA TRP A 7 42.74 -30.04 24.80
C TRP A 7 43.59 -28.78 25.05
N LYS A 8 43.07 -27.61 24.65
CA LYS A 8 43.31 -26.23 25.14
C LYS A 8 42.44 -25.29 24.29
N ASP A 9 41.78 -24.22 24.72
CA ASP A 9 41.40 -23.63 26.02
C ASP A 9 39.92 -23.18 25.79
N GLY A 10 38.99 -22.99 26.74
CA GLY A 10 39.13 -22.42 28.07
C GLY A 10 38.35 -21.10 28.26
N ALA A 11 37.18 -20.90 27.62
CA ALA A 11 36.34 -19.71 27.84
C ALA A 11 34.84 -20.03 27.84
N ARG A 12 34.21 -20.04 29.02
CA ARG A 12 32.76 -19.96 29.18
C ARG A 12 32.31 -18.52 28.94
N PHE A 13 31.89 -18.19 27.72
CA PHE A 13 31.13 -16.96 27.53
C PHE A 13 29.71 -17.14 28.06
N PHE A 14 29.54 -16.73 29.32
CA PHE A 14 28.27 -16.19 29.78
C PHE A 14 27.84 -15.12 28.77
N ILE A 15 26.72 -15.34 28.08
CA ILE A 15 25.99 -14.23 27.47
C ILE A 15 25.35 -13.49 28.65
N PRO A 16 25.75 -12.23 28.95
CA PRO A 16 25.07 -11.45 29.98
C PRO A 16 23.63 -11.28 29.56
N GLY A 17 22.70 -11.33 30.53
CA GLY A 17 21.28 -11.36 30.24
C GLY A 17 20.86 -10.31 29.22
N ILE A 18 20.20 -10.75 28.14
CA ILE A 18 19.29 -9.89 27.40
C ILE A 18 18.42 -9.23 28.45
N LEU A 19 18.47 -7.90 28.47
CA LEU A 19 17.83 -7.10 29.49
C LEU A 19 16.33 -7.21 29.27
N LEU A 20 15.74 -8.21 29.95
CA LEU A 20 14.32 -8.45 30.02
C LEU A 20 13.72 -7.20 30.67
N LEU A 21 13.30 -6.26 29.82
CA LEU A 21 12.47 -5.15 30.23
C LEU A 21 11.10 -5.74 30.56
N VAL A 22 11.02 -6.33 31.75
CA VAL A 22 9.75 -6.61 32.42
C VAL A 22 9.12 -5.24 32.66
N ALA A 23 8.38 -4.76 31.68
CA ALA A 23 7.35 -3.77 31.91
C ALA A 23 6.48 -4.37 33.02
N ALA A 24 6.46 -3.71 34.18
CA ALA A 24 5.71 -4.18 35.32
C ALA A 24 4.24 -4.26 34.88
N ILE A 25 3.74 -5.49 34.73
CA ILE A 25 2.32 -5.75 34.59
C ILE A 25 1.73 -5.31 35.93
N ALA A 26 1.20 -4.09 35.97
CA ALA A 26 0.28 -3.72 37.02
C ALA A 26 -0.86 -4.73 36.97
N ASP A 27 -1.26 -5.29 38.10
CA ASP A 27 -2.44 -6.15 38.19
C ASP A 27 -3.68 -5.35 37.75
N ILE A 28 -4.00 -5.41 36.47
CA ILE A 28 -5.26 -4.93 35.94
C ILE A 28 -6.30 -5.94 36.46
N PRO A 29 -7.23 -5.55 37.36
CA PRO A 29 -8.28 -6.45 37.79
C PRO A 29 -9.05 -6.88 36.54
N ALA A 30 -9.21 -8.20 36.36
CA ALA A 30 -9.75 -8.84 35.16
C ALA A 30 -10.85 -7.98 34.51
N SER A 31 -10.46 -7.25 33.47
CA SER A 31 -11.25 -6.15 32.96
C SER A 31 -12.47 -6.71 32.27
N VAL A 32 -13.65 -6.28 32.76
CA VAL A 32 -14.98 -6.47 32.20
C VAL A 32 -14.90 -6.78 30.70
N GLN A 33 -15.25 -8.01 30.31
CA GLN A 33 -15.53 -8.31 28.92
C GLN A 33 -16.74 -7.43 28.54
N GLN A 34 -16.48 -6.32 27.86
CA GLN A 34 -17.53 -5.65 27.10
C GLN A 34 -18.04 -6.68 26.09
N GLU A 35 -19.32 -7.04 26.22
CA GLU A 35 -20.02 -7.78 25.19
C GLU A 35 -19.85 -7.00 23.88
N GLN A 36 -19.12 -7.57 22.92
CA GLN A 36 -19.07 -7.01 21.57
C GLN A 36 -20.52 -7.02 21.08
N GLY A 37 -21.06 -5.86 20.68
CA GLY A 37 -22.43 -5.73 20.20
C GLY A 37 -22.70 -6.45 18.87
N TYR A 38 -21.74 -7.21 18.38
CA TYR A 38 -21.70 -7.89 17.09
C TYR A 38 -20.89 -9.20 17.19
N SER A 39 -21.07 -10.07 16.19
CA SER A 39 -20.40 -11.35 16.03
C SER A 39 -19.79 -11.45 14.62
N SER A 40 -18.62 -12.08 14.54
CA SER A 40 -17.87 -12.29 13.30
C SER A 40 -18.39 -13.51 12.52
N GLU A 41 -19.01 -13.32 11.36
CA GLU A 41 -19.54 -14.45 10.57
C GLU A 41 -18.51 -15.01 9.58
N SER A 42 -17.85 -14.16 8.80
CA SER A 42 -16.88 -14.57 7.79
C SER A 42 -15.78 -13.52 7.64
N LEU A 43 -14.51 -13.94 7.57
CA LEU A 43 -13.37 -13.05 7.32
C LEU A 43 -12.54 -13.60 6.16
N PHE A 44 -12.42 -12.79 5.09
CA PHE A 44 -11.60 -13.08 3.94
C PHE A 44 -10.60 -11.94 3.69
N MET A 45 -9.37 -12.30 3.31
CA MET A 45 -8.35 -11.34 2.90
C MET A 45 -7.68 -11.78 1.61
N ALA A 46 -7.39 -10.80 0.75
CA ALA A 46 -6.56 -11.01 -0.44
C ALA A 46 -5.38 -10.04 -0.42
N VAL A 47 -4.17 -10.59 -0.26
CA VAL A 47 -2.92 -9.82 -0.29
C VAL A 47 -2.46 -9.69 -1.75
N PHE A 48 -2.11 -8.48 -2.15
CA PHE A 48 -1.68 -8.13 -3.51
C PHE A 48 -0.14 -8.08 -3.62
N PRO A 49 0.43 -8.21 -4.85
CA PRO A 49 1.89 -8.20 -5.05
C PRO A 49 2.62 -6.93 -4.56
N ASN A 50 1.90 -5.83 -4.33
CA ASN A 50 2.43 -4.56 -3.85
C ASN A 50 2.41 -4.42 -2.31
N GLY A 51 1.85 -5.38 -1.58
CA GLY A 51 1.74 -5.36 -0.11
C GLY A 51 0.39 -4.90 0.44
N ASP A 52 -0.49 -4.33 -0.39
CA ASP A 52 -1.85 -4.02 0.05
C ASP A 52 -2.64 -5.31 0.30
N ALA A 53 -3.54 -5.28 1.29
CA ALA A 53 -4.52 -6.32 1.54
C ALA A 53 -5.94 -5.76 1.38
N LEU A 54 -6.74 -6.38 0.53
CA LEU A 54 -8.20 -6.27 0.60
C LEU A 54 -8.67 -7.10 1.80
N VAL A 55 -9.49 -6.50 2.66
CA VAL A 55 -10.20 -7.19 3.74
C VAL A 55 -11.69 -7.13 3.45
N GLU A 56 -12.36 -8.29 3.49
CA GLU A 56 -13.81 -8.44 3.43
C GLU A 56 -14.26 -9.19 4.69
N TYR A 57 -15.17 -8.61 5.45
CA TYR A 57 -15.56 -9.09 6.77
C TYR A 57 -17.07 -8.93 6.99
N ASP A 58 -17.74 -10.06 7.22
CA ASP A 58 -19.19 -10.16 7.45
C ASP A 58 -19.50 -10.17 8.95
N VAL A 59 -20.47 -9.34 9.35
CA VAL A 59 -20.78 -9.03 10.74
C VAL A 59 -22.27 -9.13 11.00
N SER A 60 -22.65 -9.95 11.98
CA SER A 60 -24.01 -9.97 12.54
C SER A 60 -24.08 -9.12 13.80
N ILE A 61 -25.11 -8.29 13.93
CA ILE A 61 -25.32 -7.36 15.03
C ILE A 61 -26.19 -8.05 16.10
N ASN A 62 -25.61 -8.28 17.28
CA ASN A 62 -26.24 -9.05 18.36
C ASN A 62 -27.45 -8.32 18.99
N ASN A 63 -27.50 -6.99 18.86
CA ASN A 63 -28.63 -6.16 19.29
C ASN A 63 -28.91 -5.07 18.23
N PRO A 64 -29.78 -5.32 17.23
CA PRO A 64 -30.07 -4.36 16.17
C PRO A 64 -30.84 -3.12 16.66
N LEU A 65 -31.30 -3.09 17.92
CA LEU A 65 -31.89 -1.92 18.56
C LEU A 65 -30.87 -1.10 19.38
N ALA A 66 -29.59 -1.45 19.35
CA ALA A 66 -28.52 -0.63 19.91
C ALA A 66 -28.46 0.72 19.18
N GLN A 67 -28.23 1.79 19.94
CA GLN A 67 -28.13 3.15 19.39
C GLN A 67 -26.75 3.44 18.78
N GLU A 68 -25.73 2.68 19.19
CA GLU A 68 -24.33 2.87 18.82
C GLU A 68 -23.65 1.49 18.83
N ILE A 69 -23.06 1.08 17.70
CA ILE A 69 -22.33 -0.21 17.59
C ILE A 69 -20.91 0.08 17.10
N ARG A 70 -19.91 -0.24 17.92
CA ARG A 70 -18.49 -0.03 17.61
C ARG A 70 -17.87 -1.30 17.05
N ILE A 71 -17.31 -1.23 15.85
CA ILE A 71 -16.70 -2.37 15.16
C ILE A 71 -15.23 -2.06 14.88
N LYS A 72 -14.35 -3.01 15.21
CA LYS A 72 -12.92 -2.91 14.91
C LYS A 72 -12.61 -3.40 13.50
N LEU A 73 -11.75 -2.67 12.81
CA LEU A 73 -11.17 -3.03 11.53
C LEU A 73 -9.81 -3.72 11.75
N PHE A 74 -9.46 -4.64 10.87
CA PHE A 74 -8.19 -5.35 10.84
C PHE A 74 -7.16 -4.51 10.07
N GLY A 75 -6.07 -4.14 10.73
CA GLY A 75 -5.05 -3.25 10.19
C GLY A 75 -4.59 -2.21 11.20
N GLY A 76 -3.71 -1.32 10.74
CA GLY A 76 -3.18 -0.21 11.52
C GLY A 76 -4.00 1.06 11.30
N ALA A 77 -3.32 2.18 11.05
CA ALA A 77 -3.97 3.48 10.89
C ALA A 77 -4.42 3.79 9.44
N HIS A 78 -4.05 2.96 8.46
CA HIS A 78 -4.26 3.25 7.05
C HIS A 78 -5.37 2.37 6.45
N ILE A 79 -6.60 2.88 6.50
CA ILE A 79 -7.78 2.26 5.91
C ILE A 79 -8.20 3.07 4.68
N ASN A 80 -8.26 2.42 3.51
CA ASN A 80 -8.62 3.02 2.22
C ASN A 80 -9.86 2.35 1.63
N ASP A 81 -10.62 3.08 0.82
CA ASP A 81 -11.79 2.58 0.08
C ASP A 81 -12.82 1.82 0.97
N LEU A 82 -13.02 2.29 2.20
CA LEU A 82 -13.93 1.68 3.16
C LEU A 82 -15.40 1.80 2.74
N ILE A 83 -16.05 0.64 2.64
CA ILE A 83 -17.46 0.47 2.32
C ILE A 83 -18.09 -0.38 3.43
N VAL A 84 -19.21 0.11 3.95
CA VAL A 84 -20.12 -0.65 4.81
C VAL A 84 -21.46 -0.72 4.09
N ALA A 85 -21.98 -1.93 3.90
CA ALA A 85 -23.28 -2.18 3.30
C ALA A 85 -24.00 -3.29 4.04
N ASP A 86 -25.33 -3.32 3.99
CA ASP A 86 -26.11 -4.48 4.42
C ASP A 86 -26.09 -5.60 3.36
N TYR A 87 -26.77 -6.71 3.64
CA TYR A 87 -26.86 -7.83 2.69
C TYR A 87 -27.83 -7.58 1.52
N GLU A 88 -28.55 -6.44 1.48
CA GLU A 88 -29.33 -5.97 0.33
C GLU A 88 -28.54 -5.00 -0.57
N ASP A 89 -27.22 -4.87 -0.33
CA ASP A 89 -26.29 -3.94 -0.98
C ASP A 89 -26.59 -2.44 -0.74
N GLN A 90 -27.44 -2.12 0.25
CA GLN A 90 -27.67 -0.74 0.65
C GLN A 90 -26.51 -0.25 1.53
N LEU A 91 -25.97 0.93 1.21
CA LEU A 91 -24.92 1.56 2.01
C LEU A 91 -25.45 1.91 3.40
N VAL A 92 -24.66 1.55 4.42
CA VAL A 92 -24.95 1.85 5.82
C VAL A 92 -24.05 3.01 6.25
N ASP A 93 -24.67 4.06 6.79
CA ASP A 93 -23.93 5.23 7.30
C ASP A 93 -23.10 4.83 8.54
N TYR A 94 -21.87 5.33 8.60
CA TYR A 94 -20.93 5.08 9.68
C TYR A 94 -20.09 6.32 9.98
N ASP A 95 -19.68 6.47 11.24
CA ASP A 95 -18.66 7.43 11.66
C ASP A 95 -17.34 6.70 11.98
N ILE A 96 -16.22 7.43 11.90
CA ILE A 96 -14.93 6.91 12.37
C ILE A 96 -14.86 7.06 13.89
N GLY A 97 -14.50 5.98 14.58
CA GLY A 97 -14.41 5.90 16.03
C GLY A 97 -13.23 6.67 16.62
N SER A 98 -12.96 6.43 17.90
CA SER A 98 -11.87 7.13 18.61
C SER A 98 -10.47 6.63 18.23
N SER A 99 -10.40 5.53 17.47
CA SER A 99 -9.19 4.99 16.84
C SER A 99 -9.40 4.92 15.32
N PRO A 100 -8.36 5.09 14.49
CA PRO A 100 -8.50 5.08 13.02
C PRO A 100 -8.90 3.73 12.43
N ASN A 101 -8.83 2.65 13.22
CA ASN A 101 -9.30 1.30 12.88
C ASN A 101 -10.59 0.91 13.65
N GLU A 102 -11.39 1.88 14.07
CA GLU A 102 -12.72 1.65 14.65
C GLU A 102 -13.76 2.43 13.82
N ILE A 103 -14.90 1.80 13.56
CA ILE A 103 -16.09 2.49 13.04
C ILE A 103 -17.23 2.42 14.06
N VAL A 104 -18.13 3.38 13.97
CA VAL A 104 -19.32 3.52 14.81
C VAL A 104 -20.54 3.53 13.89
N LEU A 105 -21.49 2.64 14.16
CA LEU A 105 -22.76 2.56 13.43
C LEU A 105 -23.89 3.11 14.29
N ASP A 106 -24.53 4.15 13.78
CA ASP A 106 -25.66 4.86 14.41
C ASP A 106 -26.99 4.55 13.67
N THR A 107 -27.05 3.38 13.01
CA THR A 107 -28.16 2.93 12.17
C THR A 107 -28.93 1.78 12.82
N PRO A 108 -29.91 2.06 13.71
CA PRO A 108 -30.71 1.01 14.34
C PRO A 108 -31.62 0.30 13.32
N GLY A 109 -31.74 -1.01 13.47
CA GLY A 109 -32.51 -1.90 12.59
C GLY A 109 -31.69 -2.65 11.55
N VAL A 110 -30.37 -2.41 11.47
CA VAL A 110 -29.46 -3.21 10.64
C VAL A 110 -29.03 -4.44 11.42
N GLU A 111 -29.26 -5.63 10.86
CA GLU A 111 -28.94 -6.92 11.52
C GLU A 111 -27.64 -7.54 11.01
N ASN A 112 -27.34 -7.46 9.71
CA ASN A 112 -26.13 -8.03 9.13
C ASN A 112 -25.51 -7.07 8.11
N ILE A 113 -24.18 -6.93 8.16
CA ILE A 113 -23.42 -6.03 7.29
C ILE A 113 -22.18 -6.70 6.73
N ARG A 114 -21.79 -6.28 5.53
CA ARG A 114 -20.48 -6.56 4.93
C ARG A 114 -19.63 -5.31 4.98
N ILE A 115 -18.45 -5.45 5.58
CA ILE A 115 -17.42 -4.41 5.63
C ILE A 115 -16.31 -4.79 4.64
N SER A 116 -15.93 -3.85 3.77
CA SER A 116 -14.87 -4.03 2.77
C SER A 116 -13.95 -2.82 2.72
N TYR A 117 -12.63 -3.02 2.72
CA TYR A 117 -11.62 -1.95 2.63
C TYR A 117 -10.26 -2.50 2.19
N SER A 118 -9.35 -1.61 1.79
CA SER A 118 -7.95 -1.93 1.49
C SER A 118 -7.02 -1.31 2.54
N THR A 119 -5.99 -2.04 2.98
CA THR A 119 -4.97 -1.54 3.90
C THR A 119 -3.56 -2.05 3.55
N PRO A 120 -2.51 -1.21 3.60
CA PRO A 120 -1.13 -1.64 3.47
C PRO A 120 -0.56 -2.25 4.76
N ASP A 121 -1.27 -2.14 5.89
CA ASP A 121 -0.70 -2.38 7.22
C ASP A 121 -0.55 -3.88 7.57
N LEU A 122 -1.10 -4.79 6.76
CA LEU A 122 -1.16 -6.23 7.05
C LEU A 122 -0.02 -7.06 6.42
N ALA A 123 0.74 -6.52 5.45
CA ALA A 123 1.85 -7.23 4.83
C ALA A 123 3.08 -6.32 4.64
N ASN A 124 4.22 -6.76 5.17
CA ASN A 124 5.49 -6.03 5.08
C ASN A 124 6.54 -6.86 4.32
N ARG A 125 7.50 -6.21 3.65
CA ARG A 125 8.57 -6.87 2.91
C ARG A 125 9.94 -6.59 3.52
N ILE A 126 10.69 -7.63 3.84
CA ILE A 126 12.05 -7.54 4.39
C ILE A 126 12.95 -8.51 3.62
N GLN A 127 14.04 -8.01 3.03
CA GLN A 127 15.03 -8.81 2.29
C GLN A 127 14.43 -9.68 1.16
N GLY A 128 13.41 -9.17 0.49
CA GLY A 128 12.70 -9.86 -0.60
C GLY A 128 11.53 -10.74 -0.15
N ILE A 129 11.52 -11.19 1.11
CA ILE A 129 10.45 -11.99 1.70
C ILE A 129 9.33 -11.08 2.19
N TRP A 130 8.09 -11.41 1.83
CA TRP A 130 6.90 -10.82 2.40
C TRP A 130 6.51 -11.56 3.67
N THR A 131 5.97 -10.82 4.63
CA THR A 131 5.37 -11.35 5.85
C THR A 131 4.02 -10.69 6.03
N PHE A 132 2.96 -11.48 5.83
CA PHE A 132 1.61 -11.14 6.26
C PHE A 132 1.49 -11.42 7.76
N ALA A 133 0.92 -10.49 8.52
CA ALA A 133 0.74 -10.63 9.96
C ALA A 133 -0.61 -10.06 10.42
N LEU A 134 -1.29 -10.79 11.30
CA LEU A 134 -2.63 -10.45 11.79
C LEU A 134 -2.83 -10.99 13.21
N ASN A 135 -3.59 -10.27 14.04
CA ASN A 135 -4.23 -10.84 15.22
C ASN A 135 -5.73 -11.02 14.91
N ALA A 136 -6.14 -12.24 14.59
CA ALA A 136 -7.48 -12.57 14.13
C ALA A 136 -8.39 -12.89 15.33
N THR A 137 -9.57 -12.26 15.37
CA THR A 137 -10.60 -12.50 16.39
C THR A 137 -11.58 -13.61 16.02
N THR A 138 -11.48 -14.15 14.80
CA THR A 138 -12.36 -15.18 14.24
C THR A 138 -11.58 -16.07 13.25
N ALA A 139 -12.19 -17.17 12.83
CA ALA A 139 -11.73 -17.99 11.71
C ALA A 139 -11.70 -17.18 10.41
N PHE A 140 -10.70 -17.40 9.56
CA PHE A 140 -10.52 -16.63 8.33
C PHE A 140 -9.81 -17.41 7.23
N SER A 141 -9.87 -16.86 6.01
CA SER A 141 -9.00 -17.29 4.92
C SER A 141 -8.23 -16.14 4.30
N VAL A 142 -6.95 -16.35 4.01
CA VAL A 142 -6.08 -15.38 3.32
C VAL A 142 -5.57 -15.96 2.00
N ARG A 143 -5.80 -15.23 0.91
CA ARG A 143 -5.25 -15.52 -0.41
C ARG A 143 -3.99 -14.68 -0.63
N LEU A 144 -2.89 -15.35 -0.94
CA LEU A 144 -1.61 -14.72 -1.25
C LEU A 144 -1.51 -14.32 -2.74
N PRO A 145 -0.56 -13.44 -3.12
CA PRO A 145 -0.37 -13.02 -4.50
C PRO A 145 -0.12 -14.16 -5.50
N PRO A 146 -0.35 -13.95 -6.81
CA PRO A 146 0.03 -14.91 -7.85
C PRO A 146 1.47 -15.37 -7.74
N ASP A 147 1.69 -16.66 -8.01
CA ASP A 147 3.00 -17.32 -7.98
C ASP A 147 3.69 -17.30 -6.59
N SER A 148 2.96 -17.06 -5.50
CA SER A 148 3.55 -17.06 -4.16
C SER A 148 3.99 -18.45 -3.71
N VAL A 149 5.22 -18.54 -3.22
CA VAL A 149 5.81 -19.71 -2.56
C VAL A 149 5.84 -19.43 -1.05
N LEU A 150 5.22 -20.32 -0.27
CA LEU A 150 5.28 -20.26 1.19
C LEU A 150 6.69 -20.58 1.68
N VAL A 151 7.21 -19.74 2.58
CA VAL A 151 8.53 -19.87 3.20
C VAL A 151 8.40 -20.34 4.64
N ASP A 152 7.47 -19.76 5.39
CA ASP A 152 7.21 -20.08 6.81
C ASP A 152 5.78 -19.67 7.19
N TYR A 153 5.21 -20.29 8.21
CA TYR A 153 3.89 -19.92 8.75
C TYR A 153 3.71 -20.38 10.20
N GLU A 154 3.14 -19.51 11.03
CA GLU A 154 2.82 -19.76 12.43
C GLU A 154 1.50 -19.06 12.78
N PRO A 155 0.47 -19.76 13.32
CA PRO A 155 0.37 -21.20 13.50
C PRO A 155 0.26 -21.95 12.15
N ILE A 156 0.17 -23.28 12.20
CA ILE A 156 -0.09 -24.11 11.02
C ILE A 156 -1.52 -23.86 10.53
N PRO A 157 -1.75 -23.50 9.25
CA PRO A 157 -3.09 -23.36 8.69
C PRO A 157 -3.86 -24.68 8.73
N ALA A 158 -5.16 -24.62 8.99
CA ALA A 158 -6.07 -25.76 8.92
C ALA A 158 -6.15 -26.35 7.50
N ALA A 159 -6.05 -25.48 6.48
CA ALA A 159 -5.91 -25.90 5.09
C ALA A 159 -5.00 -24.96 4.29
N ILE A 160 -4.29 -25.54 3.31
CA ILE A 160 -3.56 -24.80 2.27
C ILE A 160 -4.02 -25.34 0.92
N LYS A 161 -4.65 -24.49 0.11
CA LYS A 161 -5.15 -24.81 -1.23
C LYS A 161 -4.39 -23.96 -2.27
N ILE A 162 -4.13 -24.50 -3.45
CA ILE A 162 -3.68 -23.70 -4.60
C ILE A 162 -4.88 -23.48 -5.51
N VAL A 163 -5.37 -22.24 -5.60
CA VAL A 163 -6.47 -21.91 -6.53
C VAL A 163 -5.94 -21.86 -7.98
N PRO A 164 -6.78 -22.02 -9.02
CA PRO A 164 -6.33 -22.24 -10.41
C PRO A 164 -5.69 -21.02 -11.10
N THR A 165 -5.25 -20.03 -10.33
CA THR A 165 -4.47 -18.84 -10.73
C THR A 165 -3.08 -18.85 -10.09
N ASN A 166 -2.62 -20.02 -9.64
CA ASN A 166 -1.36 -20.26 -8.94
C ASN A 166 -1.18 -19.39 -7.68
N GLN A 167 -2.25 -19.25 -6.90
CA GLN A 167 -2.27 -18.50 -5.64
C GLN A 167 -2.51 -19.46 -4.46
N PRO A 168 -1.66 -19.42 -3.42
CA PRO A 168 -1.98 -20.04 -2.14
C PRO A 168 -3.20 -19.38 -1.48
N LEU A 169 -4.13 -20.20 -1.03
CA LEU A 169 -5.25 -19.85 -0.16
C LEU A 169 -5.06 -20.64 1.14
N LEU A 170 -4.84 -19.92 2.24
CA LEU A 170 -4.63 -20.48 3.57
C LEU A 170 -5.88 -20.23 4.40
N THR A 171 -6.34 -21.24 5.14
CA THR A 171 -7.50 -21.15 6.04
C THR A 171 -7.06 -21.43 7.47
N PHE A 172 -7.53 -20.62 8.41
CA PHE A 172 -7.27 -20.71 9.84
C PHE A 172 -8.60 -20.74 10.59
N ASP A 173 -8.85 -21.81 11.33
CA ASP A 173 -10.12 -22.03 12.03
C ASP A 173 -10.09 -21.49 13.48
N GLU A 174 -8.90 -21.19 14.02
CA GLU A 174 -8.70 -20.70 15.38
C GLU A 174 -8.28 -19.22 15.39
N PRO A 175 -8.82 -18.39 16.31
CA PRO A 175 -8.38 -17.01 16.51
C PRO A 175 -7.02 -16.97 17.22
N GLY A 176 -6.24 -15.90 16.97
CA GLY A 176 -4.92 -15.73 17.57
C GLY A 176 -4.00 -14.82 16.75
N GLU A 177 -2.71 -14.82 17.07
CA GLU A 177 -1.69 -14.15 16.25
C GLU A 177 -1.20 -15.09 15.14
N ILE A 178 -1.18 -14.59 13.90
CA ILE A 178 -0.77 -15.31 12.70
C ILE A 178 0.35 -14.54 12.02
N ARG A 179 1.33 -15.29 11.53
CA ARG A 179 2.39 -14.84 10.63
C ARG A 179 2.50 -15.81 9.45
N VAL A 180 2.47 -15.28 8.23
CA VAL A 180 2.70 -16.06 7.00
C VAL A 180 3.80 -15.37 6.20
N SER A 181 4.94 -16.05 6.04
CA SER A 181 6.06 -15.56 5.24
C SER A 181 6.09 -16.24 3.87
N TYR A 182 6.24 -15.45 2.81
CA TYR A 182 6.19 -15.92 1.43
C TYR A 182 7.10 -15.12 0.50
N ALA A 183 7.50 -15.72 -0.62
CA ALA A 183 8.17 -15.07 -1.74
C ALA A 183 7.26 -15.13 -2.97
N ILE A 184 7.42 -14.21 -3.93
CA ILE A 184 6.61 -14.17 -5.16
C ILE A 184 7.44 -14.68 -6.34
N GLY A 185 7.04 -15.81 -6.92
CA GLY A 185 7.69 -16.46 -8.06
C GLY A 185 8.57 -17.67 -7.69
N VAL A 186 9.23 -18.24 -8.71
CA VAL A 186 10.04 -19.47 -8.62
C VAL A 186 11.48 -19.18 -8.18
N LEU A 187 11.68 -18.94 -6.88
CA LEU A 187 12.97 -18.65 -6.22
C LEU A 187 14.21 -19.17 -6.97
N GLY A 188 15.07 -18.24 -7.41
CA GLY A 188 16.37 -18.57 -7.99
C GLY A 188 16.38 -18.87 -9.49
N THR A 189 15.53 -18.22 -10.28
CA THR A 189 15.64 -18.22 -11.75
C THR A 189 16.43 -17.03 -12.30
N GLU A 190 17.08 -17.22 -13.45
CA GLU A 190 17.84 -16.16 -14.14
C GLU A 190 16.99 -14.94 -14.49
N ASP A 191 15.76 -15.15 -14.95
CA ASP A 191 14.82 -14.08 -15.30
C ASP A 191 14.45 -13.21 -14.09
N GLN A 192 14.19 -13.81 -12.92
CA GLN A 192 13.93 -13.08 -11.68
C GLN A 192 15.15 -12.28 -11.22
N ALA A 193 16.34 -12.88 -11.23
CA ALA A 193 17.58 -12.18 -10.90
C ALA A 193 17.79 -10.96 -11.82
N ASN A 194 17.54 -11.11 -13.12
CA ASN A 194 17.61 -10.02 -14.09
C ASN A 194 16.57 -8.91 -13.82
N ILE A 195 15.31 -9.26 -13.50
CA ILE A 195 14.26 -8.29 -13.14
C ILE A 195 14.64 -7.54 -11.86
N ALA A 196 15.10 -8.23 -10.81
CA ALA A 196 15.51 -7.61 -9.56
C ALA A 196 16.70 -6.64 -9.77
N ILE A 197 17.70 -7.05 -10.56
CA ILE A 197 18.85 -6.20 -10.95
C ILE A 197 18.37 -4.98 -11.75
N GLN A 198 17.40 -5.11 -12.65
CA GLN A 198 16.83 -3.97 -13.39
C GLN A 198 16.10 -2.99 -12.47
N LEU A 199 15.26 -3.48 -11.56
CA LEU A 199 14.56 -2.65 -10.58
C LEU A 199 15.53 -1.87 -9.68
N ALA A 200 16.58 -2.53 -9.18
CA ALA A 200 17.63 -1.89 -8.39
C ALA A 200 18.41 -0.81 -9.17
N ASN A 201 18.70 -1.05 -10.46
CA ASN A 201 19.31 -0.03 -11.33
C ASN A 201 18.40 1.19 -11.51
N VAL A 202 17.09 0.98 -11.74
CA VAL A 202 16.11 2.06 -11.88
C VAL A 202 16.02 2.86 -10.58
N ALA A 203 15.85 2.21 -9.42
CA ALA A 203 15.76 2.87 -8.13
C ALA A 203 17.01 3.69 -7.79
N ILE A 204 18.22 3.16 -8.01
CA ILE A 204 19.48 3.91 -7.82
C ILE A 204 19.53 5.13 -8.74
N ARG A 205 19.16 4.97 -10.01
CA ARG A 205 19.20 6.05 -11.00
C ARG A 205 18.18 7.14 -10.71
N GLU A 206 16.93 6.80 -10.44
CA GLU A 206 15.87 7.77 -10.12
C GLU A 206 16.20 8.52 -8.82
N THR A 207 16.79 7.83 -7.84
CA THR A 207 17.27 8.47 -6.61
C THR A 207 18.42 9.45 -6.89
N GLU A 208 19.38 9.10 -7.75
CA GLU A 208 20.51 9.96 -8.12
C GLU A 208 20.11 11.15 -9.02
N GLU A 209 19.11 10.97 -9.89
CA GLU A 209 18.51 12.05 -10.70
C GLU A 209 17.64 13.00 -9.87
N GLY A 210 16.92 12.48 -8.86
CA GLY A 210 16.10 13.28 -7.95
C GLY A 210 16.88 14.06 -6.89
N HIS A 211 18.06 13.57 -6.48
CA HIS A 211 18.83 14.12 -5.35
C HIS A 211 20.28 14.45 -5.77
N PRO A 212 20.54 15.63 -6.35
CA PRO A 212 21.87 16.01 -6.81
C PRO A 212 22.92 15.98 -5.69
N GLY A 213 23.91 15.09 -5.82
CA GLY A 213 25.00 14.92 -4.85
C GLY A 213 24.77 13.84 -3.79
N ILE A 214 23.69 13.04 -3.89
CA ILE A 214 23.46 11.92 -2.97
C ILE A 214 24.53 10.82 -3.08
N ILE A 215 24.94 10.27 -1.93
CA ILE A 215 25.96 9.23 -1.82
C ILE A 215 25.28 7.86 -1.69
N LEU A 216 25.22 7.12 -2.80
CA LEU A 216 24.57 5.81 -2.91
C LEU A 216 25.55 4.61 -2.85
N THR A 217 26.71 4.77 -2.21
CA THR A 217 27.80 3.78 -2.20
C THR A 217 27.34 2.39 -1.74
N GLY A 218 26.53 2.30 -0.68
CA GLY A 218 26.02 1.02 -0.18
C GLY A 218 25.07 0.31 -1.16
N ALA A 219 24.18 1.06 -1.81
CA ALA A 219 23.29 0.51 -2.84
C ALA A 219 24.07 0.06 -4.09
N LYS A 220 25.06 0.85 -4.52
CA LYS A 220 25.92 0.55 -5.67
C LYS A 220 26.82 -0.68 -5.44
N ASP A 221 27.34 -0.91 -4.23
CA ASP A 221 28.07 -2.14 -3.86
C ASP A 221 27.16 -3.39 -3.93
N LEU A 222 25.97 -3.30 -3.32
CA LEU A 222 25.01 -4.40 -3.31
C LEU A 222 24.56 -4.79 -4.73
N LEU A 223 24.31 -3.80 -5.59
CA LEU A 223 23.98 -4.02 -7.00
C LEU A 223 25.14 -4.70 -7.75
N GLN A 224 26.38 -4.23 -7.56
CA GLN A 224 27.55 -4.84 -8.20
C GLN A 224 27.71 -6.31 -7.79
N ARG A 225 27.48 -6.62 -6.51
CA ARG A 225 27.52 -8.00 -6.00
C ARG A 225 26.37 -8.85 -6.54
N ALA A 226 25.18 -8.27 -6.73
CA ALA A 226 24.06 -8.96 -7.37
C ALA A 226 24.37 -9.38 -8.81
N ILE A 227 24.99 -8.48 -9.59
CA ILE A 227 25.43 -8.75 -10.96
C ILE A 227 26.44 -9.91 -10.98
N VAL A 228 27.46 -9.88 -10.11
CA VAL A 228 28.44 -10.97 -9.98
C VAL A 228 27.78 -12.29 -9.58
N ALA A 229 26.85 -12.29 -8.62
CA ALA A 229 26.13 -13.49 -8.21
C ALA A 229 25.27 -14.08 -9.34
N ARG A 230 24.66 -13.24 -10.19
CA ARG A 230 23.94 -13.71 -11.39
C ARG A 230 24.89 -14.34 -12.39
N ASP A 231 26.01 -13.69 -12.67
CA ASP A 231 27.00 -14.17 -13.66
C ASP A 231 27.68 -15.48 -13.20
N ASP A 232 27.77 -15.71 -11.89
CA ASP A 232 28.15 -16.98 -11.25
C ASP A 232 27.04 -18.07 -11.30
N GLY A 233 25.84 -17.77 -11.81
CA GLY A 233 24.68 -18.67 -11.81
C GLY A 233 23.94 -18.80 -10.47
N LYS A 234 24.28 -17.96 -9.47
CA LYS A 234 23.70 -17.96 -8.12
C LYS A 234 22.47 -17.04 -8.06
N PHE A 235 21.45 -17.35 -8.86
CA PHE A 235 20.34 -16.43 -9.10
C PHE A 235 19.55 -16.02 -7.84
N ALA A 236 19.39 -16.91 -6.85
CA ALA A 236 18.75 -16.57 -5.58
C ALA A 236 19.58 -15.58 -4.72
N GLU A 237 20.91 -15.70 -4.77
CA GLU A 237 21.81 -14.74 -4.12
C GLU A 237 21.77 -13.38 -4.86
N ALA A 238 21.75 -13.41 -6.19
CA ALA A 238 21.61 -12.23 -7.03
C ALA A 238 20.30 -11.47 -6.77
N GLU A 239 19.17 -12.17 -6.71
CA GLU A 239 17.85 -11.62 -6.41
C GLU A 239 17.84 -10.95 -5.01
N SER A 240 18.36 -11.62 -3.99
CA SER A 240 18.45 -11.08 -2.63
C SER A 240 19.35 -9.83 -2.55
N LEU A 241 20.52 -9.86 -3.19
CA LEU A 241 21.45 -8.72 -3.23
C LEU A 241 20.85 -7.53 -3.99
N ALA A 242 20.15 -7.77 -5.10
CA ALA A 242 19.48 -6.74 -5.88
C ALA A 242 18.30 -6.12 -5.12
N GLY A 243 17.47 -6.93 -4.45
CA GLY A 243 16.42 -6.43 -3.56
C GLY A 243 16.98 -5.52 -2.46
N ARG A 244 18.06 -5.94 -1.80
CA ARG A 244 18.76 -5.12 -0.80
C ARG A 244 19.36 -3.84 -1.39
N ALA A 245 19.82 -3.86 -2.65
CA ALA A 245 20.32 -2.67 -3.35
C ALA A 245 19.22 -1.66 -3.64
N ASN A 246 18.05 -2.13 -4.10
CA ASN A 246 16.84 -1.33 -4.27
C ASN A 246 16.42 -0.68 -2.94
N ASP A 247 16.29 -1.48 -1.88
CA ASP A 247 15.85 -1.00 -0.57
C ASP A 247 16.84 0.02 0.01
N ALA A 248 18.14 -0.22 -0.15
CA ALA A 248 19.19 0.73 0.22
C ALA A 248 19.09 2.05 -0.55
N ALA A 249 18.78 2.02 -1.85
CA ALA A 249 18.61 3.25 -2.63
C ALA A 249 17.42 4.08 -2.15
N VAL A 250 16.25 3.46 -2.03
CA VAL A 250 15.01 4.13 -1.58
C VAL A 250 15.14 4.66 -0.15
N THR A 251 15.73 3.89 0.77
CA THR A 251 15.93 4.35 2.15
C THR A 251 16.97 5.46 2.26
N THR A 252 18.04 5.43 1.45
CA THR A 252 19.02 6.53 1.40
C THR A 252 18.41 7.81 0.83
N GLY A 253 17.55 7.71 -0.19
CA GLY A 253 16.79 8.83 -0.74
C GLY A 253 15.91 9.53 0.30
N ARG A 254 15.05 8.78 1.00
CA ARG A 254 14.22 9.33 2.08
C ARG A 254 15.06 9.97 3.19
N ALA A 255 16.14 9.31 3.61
CA ALA A 255 17.02 9.86 4.64
C ALA A 255 17.70 11.17 4.20
N TYR A 256 18.05 11.30 2.91
CA TYR A 256 18.56 12.54 2.32
C TYR A 256 17.51 13.67 2.39
N GLU A 257 16.25 13.41 2.00
CA GLU A 257 15.15 14.38 2.08
C GLU A 257 14.88 14.81 3.53
N ASP A 258 14.79 13.85 4.46
CA ASP A 258 14.60 14.07 5.89
C ASP A 258 15.72 14.94 6.47
N ALA A 259 16.99 14.65 6.11
CA ALA A 259 18.14 15.40 6.57
C ALA A 259 18.18 16.82 5.98
N GLN A 260 17.86 16.98 4.70
CA GLN A 260 17.78 18.30 4.05
C GLN A 260 16.70 19.17 4.70
N SER A 261 15.53 18.59 4.97
CA SER A 261 14.42 19.24 5.68
C SER A 261 14.81 19.62 7.11
N ALA A 262 15.44 18.71 7.86
CA ALA A 262 15.88 18.95 9.22
C ALA A 262 16.96 20.04 9.31
N ILE A 263 17.94 20.05 8.41
CA ILE A 263 18.99 21.08 8.33
C ILE A 263 18.37 22.45 7.99
N ALA A 264 17.51 22.53 6.98
CA ALA A 264 16.85 23.79 6.61
C ALA A 264 15.94 24.35 7.73
N ALA A 265 15.24 23.47 8.45
CA ALA A 265 14.43 23.83 9.61
C ALA A 265 15.28 24.29 10.81
N ALA A 266 16.46 23.69 11.01
CA ALA A 266 17.41 24.08 12.05
C ALA A 266 18.05 25.43 11.76
N ASP A 267 18.53 25.64 10.53
CA ASP A 267 19.11 26.89 10.04
C ASP A 267 18.12 28.07 10.23
N THR A 268 16.88 27.90 9.74
CA THR A 268 15.80 28.90 9.89
C THR A 268 15.53 29.26 11.35
N GLN A 269 15.46 28.27 12.25
CA GLN A 269 15.19 28.51 13.68
C GLN A 269 16.37 29.13 14.41
N ILE A 270 17.61 28.77 14.04
CA ILE A 270 18.83 29.34 14.59
C ILE A 270 18.98 30.81 14.19
N ASP A 271 18.68 31.16 12.94
CA ASP A 271 18.72 32.55 12.48
C ASP A 271 17.58 33.40 13.03
N GLN A 272 16.37 32.84 13.22
CA GLN A 272 15.32 33.51 14.00
C GLN A 272 15.81 33.77 15.43
N ALA A 273 16.35 32.77 16.11
CA ALA A 273 16.88 32.91 17.47
C ALA A 273 18.03 33.91 17.57
N ALA A 274 18.88 34.00 16.54
CA ALA A 274 19.93 35.01 16.41
C ALA A 274 19.32 36.43 16.37
N SER A 275 18.25 36.63 15.59
CA SER A 275 17.54 37.91 15.52
C SER A 275 16.87 38.32 16.85
N GLU A 276 16.50 37.34 17.67
CA GLU A 276 15.97 37.52 19.03
C GLU A 276 17.06 37.73 20.10
N GLY A 277 18.36 37.73 19.71
CA GLY A 277 19.48 37.91 20.64
C GLY A 277 19.74 36.72 21.56
N ARG A 278 19.27 35.51 21.20
CA ARG A 278 19.48 34.27 21.95
C ARG A 278 20.92 33.77 21.79
N ASP A 279 21.41 32.99 22.75
CA ASP A 279 22.66 32.25 22.57
C ASP A 279 22.45 31.11 21.56
N ILE A 280 23.32 31.04 20.56
CA ILE A 280 23.26 30.11 19.43
C ILE A 280 24.60 29.42 19.16
N VAL A 281 25.63 29.60 20.01
CA VAL A 281 26.99 29.11 19.72
C VAL A 281 27.00 27.58 19.58
N SER A 282 26.46 26.87 20.58
CA SER A 282 26.33 25.41 20.56
C SER A 282 25.41 24.91 19.44
N ALA A 283 24.36 25.67 19.13
CA ALA A 283 23.42 25.33 18.05
C ALA A 283 24.10 25.39 16.68
N ARG A 284 24.87 26.45 16.38
CA ARG A 284 25.62 26.57 15.13
C ARG A 284 26.69 25.49 14.97
N GLN A 285 27.38 25.12 16.05
CA GLN A 285 28.37 24.03 16.01
C GLN A 285 27.72 22.67 15.67
N LEU A 286 26.54 22.38 16.20
CA LEU A 286 25.78 21.16 15.86
C LEU A 286 25.19 21.20 14.45
N LEU A 287 24.83 22.39 13.94
CA LEU A 287 24.42 22.57 12.54
C LEU A 287 25.59 22.38 11.57
N GLU A 288 26.79 22.84 11.92
CA GLU A 288 28.02 22.58 11.15
C GLU A 288 28.31 21.07 11.09
N GLN A 289 28.27 20.37 12.23
CA GLN A 289 28.36 18.90 12.27
C GLN A 289 27.31 18.22 11.38
N ALA A 290 26.05 18.68 11.41
CA ALA A 290 25.00 18.11 10.57
C ALA A 290 25.29 18.27 9.07
N ASN A 291 25.85 19.40 8.65
CA ASN A 291 26.25 19.64 7.26
C ASN A 291 27.44 18.75 6.85
N ASP A 292 28.43 18.55 7.72
CA ASP A 292 29.56 17.64 7.48
C ASP A 292 29.08 16.17 7.37
N GLU A 293 28.17 15.75 8.24
CA GLU A 293 27.55 14.42 8.20
C GLU A 293 26.74 14.22 6.91
N PHE A 294 26.01 15.25 6.47
CA PHE A 294 25.25 15.23 5.21
C PHE A 294 26.17 15.12 3.99
N ALA A 295 27.23 15.93 3.94
CA ALA A 295 28.25 15.88 2.88
C ALA A 295 29.01 14.54 2.87
N GLY A 296 29.16 13.89 4.03
CA GLY A 296 29.72 12.55 4.17
C GLY A 296 28.78 11.39 3.83
N GLY A 297 27.50 11.67 3.53
CA GLY A 297 26.48 10.65 3.21
C GLY A 297 25.81 10.01 4.43
N ASN A 298 26.07 10.51 5.64
CA ASN A 298 25.52 10.00 6.89
C ASN A 298 24.19 10.69 7.23
N TYR A 299 23.22 10.63 6.30
CA TYR A 299 22.00 11.46 6.36
C TYR A 299 21.17 11.29 7.65
N THR A 300 21.09 10.07 8.20
CA THR A 300 20.38 9.82 9.47
C THR A 300 21.07 10.46 10.69
N ALA A 301 22.41 10.53 10.68
CA ALA A 301 23.17 11.27 11.68
C ALA A 301 22.95 12.77 11.49
N ALA A 302 23.08 13.28 10.25
CA ALA A 302 22.87 14.68 9.91
C ALA A 302 21.51 15.21 10.37
N ALA A 303 20.42 14.48 10.10
CA ALA A 303 19.08 14.82 10.59
C ALA A 303 19.01 14.88 12.13
N SER A 304 19.66 13.95 12.82
CA SER A 304 19.73 13.90 14.28
C SER A 304 20.53 15.07 14.86
N SER A 305 21.67 15.40 14.24
CA SER A 305 22.53 16.53 14.60
C SER A 305 21.82 17.87 14.39
N ALA A 306 21.07 18.04 13.30
CA ALA A 306 20.24 19.22 13.04
C ALA A 306 19.11 19.37 14.08
N GLN A 307 18.43 18.28 14.48
CA GLN A 307 17.45 18.33 15.57
C GLN A 307 18.10 18.68 16.92
N ASN A 308 19.32 18.22 17.17
CA ASN A 308 20.06 18.57 18.39
C ASN A 308 20.52 20.04 18.36
N ALA A 309 20.85 20.59 17.20
CA ALA A 309 21.13 22.01 17.01
C ALA A 309 19.94 22.89 17.46
N ILE A 310 18.71 22.54 17.05
CA ILE A 310 17.48 23.23 17.50
C ILE A 310 17.32 23.17 19.02
N LYS A 311 17.55 22.00 19.63
CA LYS A 311 17.46 21.82 21.10
C LYS A 311 18.54 22.61 21.87
N ALA A 312 19.66 22.93 21.22
CA ALA A 312 20.78 23.65 21.81
C ALA A 312 20.66 25.18 21.75
N ILE A 313 19.56 25.73 21.21
CA ILE A 313 19.31 27.18 21.18
C ILE A 313 19.04 27.69 22.61
N GLY A 314 19.94 28.53 23.14
CA GLY A 314 19.88 29.06 24.50
C GLY A 314 18.66 29.94 24.78
N ALA A 315 18.39 30.20 26.06
CA ALA A 315 17.21 30.96 26.49
C ALA A 315 17.19 32.41 25.95
N ARG A 316 15.98 32.98 25.84
CA ARG A 316 15.80 34.38 25.43
C ARG A 316 16.34 35.33 26.52
N PRO A 317 17.16 36.34 26.16
CA PRO A 317 17.61 37.33 27.14
C PRO A 317 16.39 38.05 27.75
N PRO A 318 16.43 38.39 29.04
CA PRO A 318 15.34 39.13 29.68
C PRO A 318 15.15 40.49 28.99
N ASP A 319 13.89 40.89 28.77
CA ASP A 319 13.57 42.18 28.15
C ASP A 319 14.27 43.33 28.89
N PRO A 320 14.79 44.35 28.17
CA PRO A 320 15.36 45.52 28.80
C PRO A 320 14.33 46.21 29.71
N GLN A 321 14.47 46.01 31.02
CA GLN A 321 13.74 46.81 32.01
C GLN A 321 14.22 48.24 31.91
N VAL A 322 13.54 49.06 31.09
CA VAL A 322 13.80 50.49 30.99
C VAL A 322 13.52 51.09 32.38
N PRO A 323 14.53 51.60 33.11
CA PRO A 323 14.28 52.17 34.42
C PRO A 323 13.45 53.43 34.23
N VAL A 324 12.21 53.41 34.73
CA VAL A 324 11.25 54.55 34.67
C VAL A 324 11.85 55.84 35.27
N ALA A 325 12.89 55.71 36.09
CA ALA A 325 13.69 56.80 36.64
C ALA A 325 14.41 57.70 35.61
N ALA A 326 14.54 57.31 34.33
CA ALA A 326 15.21 58.12 33.31
C ALA A 326 14.35 59.24 32.68
N ILE A 327 13.07 59.38 33.09
CA ILE A 327 12.15 60.40 32.54
C ILE A 327 12.05 61.66 33.41
N VAL A 328 12.65 61.70 34.61
CA VAL A 328 12.51 62.83 35.55
C VAL A 328 13.82 63.60 35.73
N ALA A 329 14.22 64.34 34.69
CA ALA A 329 15.26 65.37 34.76
C ALA A 329 15.02 66.47 33.70
N GLY A 330 13.91 67.21 33.81
CA GLY A 330 13.52 68.19 32.78
C GLY A 330 12.28 69.03 33.06
N ALA A 331 11.85 69.14 34.31
CA ALA A 331 10.76 70.04 34.71
C ALA A 331 11.13 70.79 36.00
N VAL A 332 10.72 72.07 36.07
CA VAL A 332 10.96 73.01 37.18
C VAL A 332 12.39 73.55 37.29
N ALA A 333 12.78 74.34 36.29
CA ALA A 333 13.59 75.55 36.52
C ALA A 333 13.02 76.70 35.67
N ALA A 334 12.83 77.87 36.31
CA ALA A 334 12.44 79.15 35.71
C ALA A 334 11.09 79.22 34.95
N ALA A 335 10.01 79.41 35.71
CA ALA A 335 9.03 80.40 35.29
C ALA A 335 9.67 81.80 35.45
N GLY A 336 9.99 82.46 34.32
CA GLY A 336 10.47 83.85 34.30
C GLY A 336 11.74 84.05 33.47
N GLY A 337 11.67 84.82 32.38
CA GLY A 337 12.84 85.27 31.62
C GLY A 337 12.70 85.17 30.10
N VAL A 338 12.42 86.31 29.48
CA VAL A 338 12.38 86.59 28.03
C VAL A 338 13.59 86.07 27.23
N GLY A 339 13.38 85.54 26.01
CA GLY A 339 14.39 85.58 24.95
C GLY A 339 14.30 84.51 23.83
N ALA A 340 14.10 84.96 22.58
CA ALA A 340 14.72 84.50 21.31
C ALA A 340 15.36 83.08 21.23
N LEU A 341 15.20 82.24 20.20
CA LEU A 341 14.74 82.34 18.78
C LEU A 341 14.51 80.88 18.27
N VAL A 342 13.47 80.53 17.49
CA VAL A 342 13.50 80.26 16.01
C VAL A 342 14.46 79.11 15.60
N PHE A 343 14.10 78.06 14.82
CA PHE A 343 13.15 77.96 13.70
C PHE A 343 12.68 76.51 13.38
N LEU A 344 11.69 76.41 12.47
CA LEU A 344 11.11 75.25 11.74
C LEU A 344 12.01 74.03 11.43
N LYS A 345 11.48 72.81 11.14
CA LYS A 345 10.40 72.55 10.17
C LYS A 345 9.63 71.22 10.31
N MET A 346 8.36 71.30 10.72
CA MET A 346 7.27 70.38 10.33
C MET A 346 6.94 70.57 8.82
N ARG A 347 6.25 69.70 8.04
CA ARG A 347 5.23 68.64 8.28
C ARG A 347 5.07 67.80 6.98
N LYS A 348 4.48 66.60 7.06
CA LYS A 348 3.51 66.09 6.06
C LYS A 348 2.09 66.30 6.66
N PRO A 349 1.01 66.43 5.85
CA PRO A 349 0.09 65.28 5.69
C PRO A 349 -0.62 65.21 4.31
N THR A 350 -1.59 64.30 4.19
CA THR A 350 -2.17 63.71 2.95
C THR A 350 -3.65 64.12 2.71
N LEU A 351 -4.21 63.77 1.53
CA LEU A 351 -5.65 63.70 1.12
C LEU A 351 -6.29 65.03 0.60
N LEU A 352 -7.12 65.10 -0.47
CA LEU A 352 -7.65 64.14 -1.49
C LEU A 352 -8.08 64.90 -2.80
N THR A 353 -7.96 64.23 -3.98
CA THR A 353 -8.66 64.28 -5.33
C THR A 353 -9.69 65.37 -5.75
N PRO A 354 -10.21 65.44 -7.03
CA PRO A 354 -9.80 64.85 -8.35
C PRO A 354 -9.88 65.82 -9.58
N GLN A 355 -9.42 65.37 -10.79
CA GLN A 355 -9.83 65.70 -12.21
C GLN A 355 -8.61 65.45 -13.15
N GLN A 356 -8.62 64.48 -14.08
CA GLN A 356 -9.21 64.40 -15.44
C GLN A 356 -8.49 65.18 -16.58
N GLN A 357 -8.52 64.57 -17.78
CA GLN A 357 -8.27 65.15 -19.13
C GLN A 357 -6.77 65.22 -19.61
N LYS A 358 -6.31 64.86 -20.85
CA LYS A 358 -6.87 64.15 -22.05
C LYS A 358 -5.83 64.07 -23.22
N ARG A 359 -5.69 62.88 -23.87
CA ARG A 359 -5.31 62.64 -25.31
C ARG A 359 -3.86 62.93 -25.80
N ASP A 360 -3.31 62.34 -26.88
CA ASP A 360 -3.83 61.46 -27.98
C ASP A 360 -2.72 60.53 -28.62
N PRO A 361 -2.94 59.71 -29.71
CA PRO A 361 -2.35 58.35 -29.96
C PRO A 361 -1.40 58.29 -31.21
N PRO A 362 -1.30 57.27 -32.14
CA PRO A 362 -1.82 55.87 -32.31
C PRO A 362 -0.72 54.79 -32.62
N LYS A 363 -0.93 53.50 -32.98
CA LYS A 363 -1.99 52.66 -33.64
C LYS A 363 -2.01 51.25 -32.97
N VAL A 364 -3.12 50.51 -32.76
CA VAL A 364 -4.06 49.85 -33.72
C VAL A 364 -3.32 48.84 -34.64
N SER A 365 -3.59 47.53 -34.62
CA SER A 365 -4.89 46.88 -34.84
C SER A 365 -5.18 45.67 -33.93
N ASN A 366 -6.44 45.21 -33.95
CA ASN A 366 -7.04 44.29 -32.98
C ASN A 366 -7.97 43.25 -33.66
N ASN A 367 -8.34 42.21 -32.89
CA ASN A 367 -9.51 41.31 -33.05
C ASN A 367 -9.56 40.23 -34.15
N ASN A 368 -9.73 38.98 -33.66
CA ASN A 368 -10.89 38.05 -33.81
C ASN A 368 -11.44 37.74 -35.22
N SER A 369 -11.92 36.54 -35.55
CA SER A 369 -12.45 35.41 -34.74
C SER A 369 -12.28 34.06 -35.48
N ARG A 370 -12.59 32.93 -34.80
CA ARG A 370 -13.18 31.64 -35.29
C ARG A 370 -13.00 31.30 -36.80
N THR A 371 -12.66 30.07 -37.20
CA THR A 371 -13.50 28.86 -37.01
C THR A 371 -12.77 27.62 -37.57
N THR A 372 -13.03 26.42 -37.01
CA THR A 372 -13.06 25.06 -37.64
C THR A 372 -11.98 24.53 -38.62
N ALA A 373 -11.79 23.20 -38.48
CA ALA A 373 -11.53 22.19 -39.52
C ALA A 373 -10.08 21.70 -39.79
N ILE A 374 -9.86 20.44 -39.39
CA ILE A 374 -9.46 19.30 -40.25
C ILE A 374 -8.56 19.64 -41.45
N ILE A 375 -7.28 19.27 -41.39
CA ILE A 375 -6.50 18.78 -42.56
C ILE A 375 -5.57 17.64 -42.13
N ARG A 376 -5.54 16.59 -42.97
CA ARG A 376 -4.57 15.48 -43.03
C ARG A 376 -4.14 15.37 -44.52
N PRO A 377 -3.13 14.55 -44.84
CA PRO A 377 -1.71 14.86 -45.01
C PRO A 377 -1.38 15.31 -46.47
N PRO A 378 -0.11 15.21 -46.92
CA PRO A 378 0.17 14.95 -48.33
C PRO A 378 1.02 13.69 -48.60
N GLU A 379 0.78 13.16 -49.79
CA GLU A 379 1.24 11.89 -50.40
C GLU A 379 1.30 12.15 -51.92
N VAL A 380 2.10 11.50 -52.77
CA VAL A 380 3.06 10.37 -52.65
C VAL A 380 4.31 10.74 -53.49
N LYS A 381 5.38 9.93 -53.51
CA LYS A 381 5.90 9.41 -54.79
C LYS A 381 6.75 8.15 -54.68
N GLU A 382 6.55 7.25 -55.65
CA GLU A 382 7.01 5.86 -55.67
C GLU A 382 8.37 5.67 -56.35
N ALA A 383 8.99 4.51 -56.10
CA ALA A 383 9.73 3.72 -57.09
C ALA A 383 9.74 2.22 -56.70
N GLU A 384 9.57 1.37 -57.71
CA GLU A 384 9.57 -0.10 -57.70
C GLU A 384 11.04 -0.63 -57.66
N GLU A 385 11.43 -1.92 -57.63
CA GLU A 385 10.81 -3.26 -57.62
C GLU A 385 11.89 -4.28 -57.16
N GLU A 386 11.55 -5.44 -56.54
CA GLU A 386 12.07 -6.80 -56.88
C GLU A 386 11.82 -7.91 -55.81
N LYS A 387 10.90 -8.81 -56.17
CA LYS A 387 10.86 -10.28 -56.03
C LYS A 387 11.63 -11.05 -54.93
N GLY A 388 10.86 -11.92 -54.24
CA GLY A 388 11.31 -13.24 -53.73
C GLY A 388 10.92 -13.51 -52.27
N GLY A 389 10.23 -14.58 -51.87
CA GLY A 389 9.57 -15.64 -52.65
C GLY A 389 9.88 -17.07 -52.19
N LYS A 390 9.38 -17.52 -51.02
CA LYS A 390 8.92 -18.92 -50.80
C LYS A 390 8.27 -19.20 -49.44
N LYS A 391 7.16 -19.93 -49.49
CA LYS A 391 6.70 -20.89 -48.46
C LYS A 391 7.35 -22.26 -48.78
N PRO A 392 7.35 -23.24 -47.86
CA PRO A 392 6.33 -24.28 -48.02
C PRO A 392 5.77 -24.82 -46.69
N ALA A 393 4.79 -25.71 -46.80
CA ALA A 393 4.18 -26.47 -45.71
C ALA A 393 4.09 -27.96 -46.09
N GLY A 394 3.84 -28.82 -45.09
CA GLY A 394 3.62 -30.27 -45.23
C GLY A 394 4.89 -31.11 -45.00
N GLY A 395 4.85 -32.25 -44.31
CA GLY A 395 3.73 -32.96 -43.66
C GLY A 395 3.92 -34.49 -43.73
N VAL A 396 2.98 -35.26 -43.14
CA VAL A 396 2.80 -36.74 -43.28
C VAL A 396 3.73 -37.61 -42.38
N VAL A 397 3.32 -38.70 -41.68
CA VAL A 397 2.07 -39.27 -41.06
C VAL A 397 2.53 -40.52 -40.25
N GLY A 398 1.79 -40.96 -39.22
CA GLY A 398 2.05 -42.29 -38.60
C GLY A 398 1.28 -42.64 -37.31
N GLU A 399 -0.01 -42.96 -37.42
CA GLU A 399 -0.89 -43.63 -36.43
C GLU A 399 -0.79 -45.19 -36.52
N PRO A 400 -1.56 -46.01 -35.77
CA PRO A 400 -1.91 -46.03 -34.32
C PRO A 400 -1.79 -47.47 -33.73
N LEU A 401 -2.53 -47.79 -32.64
CA LEU A 401 -2.95 -49.10 -32.01
C LEU A 401 -2.80 -49.00 -30.47
N GLU A 402 -3.59 -49.61 -29.57
CA GLU A 402 -5.00 -50.07 -29.51
C GLU A 402 -5.35 -50.32 -28.00
N GLU A 403 -6.57 -50.74 -27.62
CA GLU A 403 -7.10 -50.67 -26.23
C GLU A 403 -7.01 -51.96 -25.35
N GLU A 404 -7.31 -51.77 -24.04
CA GLU A 404 -7.67 -52.75 -22.98
C GLU A 404 -6.58 -53.76 -22.46
N VAL A 405 -6.60 -54.32 -21.24
CA VAL A 405 -7.66 -54.59 -20.23
C VAL A 405 -7.17 -54.50 -18.76
N SER A 406 -8.08 -54.07 -17.88
CA SER A 406 -8.38 -54.56 -16.50
C SER A 406 -7.31 -55.28 -15.64
N SER A 407 -7.03 -54.73 -14.45
CA SER A 407 -7.15 -55.49 -13.18
C SER A 407 -7.21 -54.55 -11.95
N ALA A 408 -8.23 -54.70 -11.11
CA ALA A 408 -8.29 -54.09 -9.77
C ALA A 408 -7.65 -55.01 -8.71
N PRO A 409 -7.40 -54.50 -7.50
CA PRO A 409 -8.10 -55.12 -6.38
C PRO A 409 -8.64 -54.15 -5.30
N VAL A 410 -9.89 -54.43 -4.92
CA VAL A 410 -10.49 -54.33 -3.57
C VAL A 410 -10.59 -52.96 -2.88
N VAL A 411 -11.83 -52.65 -2.47
CA VAL A 411 -12.26 -51.46 -1.73
C VAL A 411 -12.29 -51.75 -0.22
N GLU A 412 -11.81 -50.81 0.60
CA GLU A 412 -12.43 -50.51 1.90
C GLU A 412 -13.07 -49.11 1.86
N PRO A 413 -14.23 -48.88 2.52
CA PRO A 413 -15.01 -47.66 2.34
C PRO A 413 -14.80 -46.61 3.45
N GLY A 414 -14.79 -45.33 3.09
CA GLY A 414 -15.17 -44.25 4.01
C GLY A 414 -14.23 -43.07 4.19
N ALA A 415 -14.03 -42.26 3.13
CA ALA A 415 -13.80 -40.82 3.25
C ALA A 415 -14.05 -40.15 1.87
N ILE A 416 -15.13 -39.37 1.74
CA ILE A 416 -15.37 -38.56 0.54
C ILE A 416 -14.68 -37.20 0.77
N PRO A 417 -13.90 -36.65 -0.17
CA PRO A 417 -13.33 -35.31 -0.02
C PRO A 417 -14.39 -34.24 -0.26
N ASP A 418 -14.57 -33.31 0.68
CA ASP A 418 -15.62 -32.28 0.63
C ASP A 418 -15.53 -31.35 -0.59
N SER A 419 -14.34 -31.19 -1.20
CA SER A 419 -14.15 -30.35 -2.40
C SER A 419 -14.90 -30.85 -3.66
N GLN A 420 -15.37 -32.09 -3.67
CA GLN A 420 -16.27 -32.60 -4.72
C GLN A 420 -17.72 -32.13 -4.50
N ASN A 421 -18.14 -31.91 -3.25
CA ASN A 421 -19.50 -31.46 -2.95
C ASN A 421 -19.72 -30.04 -3.45
N ASP A 422 -18.90 -29.06 -3.06
CA ASP A 422 -19.10 -27.64 -3.40
C ASP A 422 -19.08 -27.38 -4.92
N ARG A 423 -18.13 -28.00 -5.63
CA ARG A 423 -18.07 -27.95 -7.10
C ARG A 423 -19.33 -28.56 -7.75
N SER A 424 -19.86 -29.64 -7.17
CA SER A 424 -21.12 -30.21 -7.63
C SER A 424 -22.34 -29.39 -7.23
N VAL A 425 -22.30 -28.64 -6.12
CA VAL A 425 -23.38 -27.77 -5.65
C VAL A 425 -23.48 -26.54 -6.55
N LEU A 426 -22.38 -25.81 -6.74
CA LEU A 426 -22.34 -24.66 -7.65
C LEU A 426 -22.66 -25.07 -9.10
N GLY A 427 -22.14 -26.21 -9.55
CA GLY A 427 -22.48 -26.78 -10.86
C GLY A 427 -23.97 -27.13 -11.01
N ARG A 428 -24.61 -27.68 -9.97
CA ARG A 428 -26.06 -27.95 -9.93
C ARG A 428 -26.92 -26.70 -9.83
N ILE A 429 -26.45 -25.65 -9.15
CA ILE A 429 -27.16 -24.36 -9.05
C ILE A 429 -27.12 -23.65 -10.40
N VAL A 430 -25.93 -23.52 -11.02
CA VAL A 430 -25.82 -22.96 -12.37
C VAL A 430 -26.59 -23.82 -13.39
N GLY A 431 -26.57 -25.14 -13.27
CA GLY A 431 -27.43 -26.03 -14.08
C GLY A 431 -28.91 -25.66 -14.02
N ARG A 432 -29.47 -25.49 -12.81
CA ARG A 432 -30.86 -25.06 -12.62
C ARG A 432 -31.14 -23.65 -13.17
N ILE A 433 -30.23 -22.70 -12.98
CA ILE A 433 -30.35 -21.34 -13.55
C ILE A 433 -30.40 -21.38 -15.09
N LEU A 434 -29.62 -22.27 -15.72
CA LEU A 434 -29.62 -22.45 -17.17
C LEU A 434 -30.91 -23.09 -17.69
N GLU A 435 -31.56 -23.94 -16.89
CA GLU A 435 -32.89 -24.51 -17.18
C GLU A 435 -34.02 -23.49 -16.95
N GLU A 436 -33.94 -22.66 -15.90
CA GLU A 436 -34.93 -21.60 -15.60
C GLU A 436 -34.85 -20.40 -16.55
N LYS A 437 -33.64 -20.04 -17.04
CA LYS A 437 -33.41 -18.90 -17.97
C LYS A 437 -32.83 -19.37 -19.33
N PRO A 438 -33.59 -20.10 -20.16
CA PRO A 438 -33.12 -20.60 -21.47
C PRO A 438 -32.90 -19.50 -22.53
N HIS A 439 -33.21 -18.24 -22.20
CA HIS A 439 -32.96 -17.06 -23.04
C HIS A 439 -31.55 -16.47 -22.86
N LEU A 440 -30.76 -16.97 -21.90
CA LEU A 440 -29.34 -16.63 -21.76
C LEU A 440 -28.56 -17.10 -22.98
N ARG A 441 -27.64 -16.27 -23.48
CA ARG A 441 -26.91 -16.58 -24.71
C ARG A 441 -25.78 -17.58 -24.45
N PRO A 442 -25.29 -18.31 -25.47
CA PRO A 442 -24.19 -19.26 -25.28
C PRO A 442 -22.94 -18.65 -24.62
N GLU A 443 -22.63 -17.37 -24.85
CA GLU A 443 -21.54 -16.67 -24.16
C GLU A 443 -21.84 -16.39 -22.66
N ASP A 444 -23.09 -16.09 -22.32
CA ASP A 444 -23.53 -15.84 -20.94
C ASP A 444 -23.46 -17.12 -20.10
N GLN A 445 -23.99 -18.21 -20.66
CA GLN A 445 -24.03 -19.52 -20.03
C GLN A 445 -22.62 -20.06 -19.73
N GLN A 446 -21.67 -19.83 -20.65
CA GLN A 446 -20.28 -20.22 -20.48
C GLN A 446 -19.58 -19.41 -19.37
N VAL A 447 -19.86 -18.11 -19.25
CA VAL A 447 -19.30 -17.28 -18.17
C VAL A 447 -19.85 -17.71 -16.80
N LEU A 448 -21.14 -18.01 -16.69
CA LEU A 448 -21.73 -18.53 -15.44
C LEU A 448 -21.13 -19.88 -15.05
N LYS A 449 -20.95 -20.79 -16.02
CA LYS A 449 -20.27 -22.07 -15.78
C LYS A 449 -18.81 -21.88 -15.37
N PHE A 450 -18.08 -20.98 -16.02
CA PHE A 450 -16.69 -20.66 -15.67
C PHE A 450 -16.56 -20.05 -14.26
N LEU A 451 -17.52 -19.22 -13.84
CA LEU A 451 -17.57 -18.70 -12.47
C LEU A 451 -17.83 -19.82 -11.46
N ALA A 452 -18.70 -20.79 -11.74
CA ALA A 452 -18.89 -21.97 -10.89
C ALA A 452 -17.65 -22.89 -10.84
N GLU A 453 -16.92 -23.04 -11.95
CA GLU A 453 -15.60 -23.70 -12.00
C GLU A 453 -14.52 -22.93 -11.19
N LYS A 454 -14.77 -21.65 -10.88
CA LYS A 454 -13.91 -20.73 -10.11
C LYS A 454 -14.47 -20.43 -8.72
N GLU A 455 -15.22 -21.36 -8.13
CA GLU A 455 -15.72 -21.26 -6.74
C GLU A 455 -16.64 -20.04 -6.51
N GLY A 456 -17.24 -19.52 -7.58
CA GLY A 456 -18.23 -18.45 -7.55
C GLY A 456 -17.70 -17.06 -7.91
N ALA A 457 -16.39 -16.84 -8.08
CA ALA A 457 -15.86 -15.52 -8.42
C ALA A 457 -14.64 -15.56 -9.37
N ALA A 458 -14.53 -14.58 -10.27
CA ALA A 458 -13.38 -14.40 -11.16
C ALA A 458 -13.21 -12.93 -11.56
N PHE A 459 -11.98 -12.49 -11.83
CA PHE A 459 -11.74 -11.13 -12.31
C PHE A 459 -12.12 -10.97 -13.80
N GLU A 460 -12.49 -9.76 -14.23
CA GLU A 460 -12.80 -9.45 -15.64
C GLU A 460 -11.63 -9.79 -16.57
N SER A 461 -10.40 -9.61 -16.08
CA SER A 461 -9.15 -9.99 -16.73
C SER A 461 -9.05 -11.50 -16.98
N GLU A 462 -9.50 -12.33 -16.03
CA GLU A 462 -9.49 -13.79 -16.12
C GLU A 462 -10.58 -14.30 -17.08
N ILE A 463 -11.79 -13.76 -16.98
CA ILE A 463 -12.88 -14.07 -17.92
C ILE A 463 -12.46 -13.67 -19.34
N ARG A 464 -11.87 -12.48 -19.51
CA ARG A 464 -11.33 -12.02 -20.80
C ARG A 464 -10.24 -12.95 -21.34
N SER A 465 -9.34 -13.44 -20.49
CA SER A 465 -8.27 -14.38 -20.87
C SER A 465 -8.84 -15.74 -21.29
N LYS A 466 -9.81 -16.27 -20.54
CA LYS A 466 -10.46 -17.57 -20.81
C LYS A 466 -11.23 -17.57 -22.14
N PHE A 467 -11.98 -16.50 -22.44
CA PHE A 467 -12.86 -16.45 -23.61
C PHE A 467 -12.27 -15.70 -24.82
N GLN A 468 -11.09 -15.08 -24.68
CA GLN A 468 -10.40 -14.31 -25.74
C GLN A 468 -11.25 -13.19 -26.37
N LEU A 469 -12.25 -12.69 -25.64
CA LEU A 469 -13.17 -11.66 -26.12
C LEU A 469 -12.62 -10.23 -25.86
N PRO A 470 -12.95 -9.24 -26.70
CA PRO A 470 -12.61 -7.84 -26.45
C PRO A 470 -13.16 -7.33 -25.10
N LYS A 471 -12.43 -6.43 -24.43
CA LYS A 471 -12.82 -5.86 -23.13
C LYS A 471 -14.24 -5.28 -23.13
N THR A 472 -14.61 -4.55 -24.18
CA THR A 472 -15.96 -3.97 -24.35
C THR A 472 -17.06 -5.02 -24.55
N THR A 473 -16.72 -6.19 -25.09
CA THR A 473 -17.63 -7.33 -25.24
C THR A 473 -17.85 -8.04 -23.92
N ILE A 474 -16.77 -8.33 -23.17
CA ILE A 474 -16.86 -8.86 -21.80
C ILE A 474 -17.67 -7.93 -20.90
N TRP A 475 -17.36 -6.62 -20.90
CA TRP A 475 -18.10 -5.66 -20.08
C TRP A 475 -19.61 -5.65 -20.38
N ARG A 476 -20.00 -5.73 -21.66
CA ARG A 476 -21.42 -5.85 -22.06
C ARG A 476 -22.07 -7.19 -21.72
N LEU A 477 -21.28 -8.26 -21.60
CA LEU A 477 -21.71 -9.60 -21.19
C LEU A 477 -21.95 -9.59 -19.67
N VAL A 478 -20.96 -9.17 -18.89
CA VAL A 478 -21.05 -9.09 -17.41
C VAL A 478 -22.15 -8.11 -17.00
N LYS A 479 -22.25 -6.91 -17.60
CA LYS A 479 -23.37 -5.98 -17.34
C LYS A 479 -24.75 -6.49 -17.80
N ARG A 480 -24.80 -7.49 -18.68
CA ARG A 480 -26.06 -8.19 -19.00
C ARG A 480 -26.40 -9.22 -17.92
N LEU A 481 -25.43 -10.00 -17.47
CA LEU A 481 -25.61 -10.95 -16.35
C LEU A 481 -25.97 -10.24 -15.03
N GLU A 482 -25.39 -9.07 -14.78
CA GLU A 482 -25.67 -8.24 -13.59
C GLU A 482 -27.11 -7.76 -13.57
N ARG A 483 -27.60 -7.26 -14.70
CA ARG A 483 -29.01 -6.86 -14.87
C ARG A 483 -29.99 -8.04 -14.86
N GLU A 484 -29.50 -9.26 -14.98
CA GLU A 484 -30.29 -10.49 -14.81
C GLU A 484 -30.18 -11.07 -13.39
N GLU A 485 -29.52 -10.35 -12.47
CA GLU A 485 -29.27 -10.70 -11.06
C GLU A 485 -28.50 -12.02 -10.88
N LEU A 486 -27.69 -12.41 -11.88
CA LEU A 486 -26.90 -13.65 -11.86
C LEU A 486 -25.45 -13.41 -11.44
N VAL A 487 -24.95 -12.19 -11.58
CA VAL A 487 -23.61 -11.79 -11.15
C VAL A 487 -23.61 -10.41 -10.52
N GLU A 488 -22.59 -10.14 -9.74
CA GLU A 488 -22.30 -8.90 -9.05
C GLU A 488 -20.94 -8.37 -9.52
N ILE A 489 -20.78 -7.05 -9.68
CA ILE A 489 -19.51 -6.44 -10.11
C ILE A 489 -18.97 -5.52 -9.01
N ARG A 490 -17.81 -5.88 -8.44
CA ARG A 490 -17.05 -5.02 -7.51
C ARG A 490 -15.76 -4.53 -8.16
N LYS A 491 -15.20 -3.43 -7.63
CA LYS A 491 -13.84 -2.97 -7.97
C LYS A 491 -12.87 -3.41 -6.89
N ALA A 492 -11.80 -4.09 -7.28
CA ALA A 492 -10.70 -4.49 -6.39
C ALA A 492 -9.37 -4.34 -7.15
N GLY A 493 -8.38 -3.67 -6.53
CA GLY A 493 -7.05 -3.47 -7.13
C GLY A 493 -7.06 -2.80 -8.51
N GLY A 494 -8.00 -1.88 -8.77
CA GLY A 494 -8.18 -1.23 -10.07
C GLY A 494 -8.78 -2.13 -11.18
N GLN A 495 -9.15 -3.38 -10.85
CA GLN A 495 -9.83 -4.32 -11.75
C GLN A 495 -11.28 -4.56 -11.29
N ASN A 496 -12.10 -5.12 -12.18
CA ASN A 496 -13.45 -5.53 -11.83
C ASN A 496 -13.44 -7.01 -11.43
N LEU A 497 -13.95 -7.34 -10.25
CA LEU A 497 -14.23 -8.68 -9.76
C LEU A 497 -15.69 -9.02 -10.05
N ILE A 498 -15.95 -10.19 -10.63
CA ILE A 498 -17.29 -10.70 -10.94
C ILE A 498 -17.56 -11.87 -10.00
N LYS A 499 -18.63 -11.77 -9.20
CA LYS A 499 -19.09 -12.83 -8.29
C LYS A 499 -20.46 -13.34 -8.76
N LEU A 500 -20.77 -14.63 -8.60
CA LEU A 500 -22.12 -15.15 -8.81
C LEU A 500 -23.00 -14.68 -7.66
N LYS A 501 -24.14 -14.06 -7.98
CA LYS A 501 -25.14 -13.71 -6.98
C LYS A 501 -26.05 -14.92 -6.77
N PHE A 502 -26.03 -15.45 -5.55
CA PHE A 502 -26.91 -16.52 -5.11
C PHE A 502 -27.70 -16.03 -3.90
N GLU A 503 -28.86 -15.40 -4.11
CA GLU A 503 -29.87 -15.31 -3.05
C GLU A 503 -30.25 -16.71 -2.55
N ASP A 504 -30.67 -16.80 -1.28
CA ASP A 504 -31.15 -18.02 -0.63
C ASP A 504 -32.35 -18.68 -1.34
N ARG A 505 -32.04 -19.50 -2.35
CA ARG A 505 -32.95 -20.48 -2.95
C ARG A 505 -32.57 -21.91 -2.58
N MET A 506 -32.13 -22.09 -1.34
CA MET A 506 -32.32 -23.34 -0.62
C MET A 506 -33.82 -23.50 -0.36
N PRO A 507 -34.53 -24.50 -0.93
CA PRO A 507 -35.85 -24.83 -0.42
C PRO A 507 -35.69 -25.30 1.01
N SER A 508 -36.33 -24.63 1.96
CA SER A 508 -36.30 -25.02 3.37
C SER A 508 -36.77 -26.46 3.52
N SER A 509 -35.89 -27.32 4.04
CA SER A 509 -36.23 -28.70 4.34
C SER A 509 -37.21 -28.71 5.52
N SER A 510 -38.48 -28.88 5.21
CA SER A 510 -39.54 -29.01 6.20
C SER A 510 -39.35 -30.26 7.05
N SER A 511 -39.54 -30.11 8.36
CA SER A 511 -39.77 -31.18 9.36
C SER A 511 -40.53 -30.57 10.54
#